data_AF-A0A1J3JEN7-F1
#
_entry.id   AF-A0A1J3JEN7-F1
#
_cell.length_a   1.000
_cell.length_b   1.000
_cell.length_c   1.000
_cell.angle_alpha   90.00
_cell.angle_beta   90.00
_cell.angle_gamma   90.00
#
_symmetry.space_group_name_H-M   'P 1'
#
loop_
_entity.id
_entity.type
_entity.pdbx_description
1 polymer ?
#
loop_
_entity_poly.entity_id
_entity_poly.type
_entity_poly.pdbx_seq_one_letter_code
_entity_poly.pdbx_strand_id
1 'polypeptide(L)'
;RNFLRCWEGRQNSLLDVVAINDSGGVKQASHLLKYDSTLGTFSADVKVVDDGCISVNGKHIKIVSSRDPTQLPWKAMEIDLVIEGTGVFIDTPGAGKHIAAGAKK
;
A
#
# COMPACT_ATOMS: atom_id res chain seq x y z
N ARG A 1 3.36 3.28 -4.86
CA ARG A 1 2.48 3.96 -5.86
C ARG A 1 2.53 3.29 -7.24
N ASN A 2 3.70 3.21 -7.90
CA ASN A 2 3.80 2.62 -9.25
C ASN A 2 3.33 1.16 -9.30
N PHE A 3 3.67 0.36 -8.29
CA PHE A 3 3.14 -1.01 -8.16
C PHE A 3 1.61 -1.03 -8.20
N LEU A 4 0.95 -0.17 -7.42
CA LEU A 4 -0.52 -0.09 -7.37
C LEU A 4 -1.11 0.34 -8.70
N ARG A 5 -0.51 1.33 -9.39
CA ARG A 5 -0.94 1.75 -10.74
C ARG A 5 -0.84 0.58 -11.74
N CYS A 6 0.24 -0.19 -11.69
CA CYS A 6 0.41 -1.37 -12.54
C CYS A 6 -0.52 -2.53 -12.16
N TRP A 7 -0.83 -2.71 -10.88
CA TRP A 7 -1.77 -3.74 -10.42
C TRP A 7 -3.20 -3.43 -10.86
N GLU A 8 -3.62 -2.17 -10.76
CA GLU A 8 -4.97 -1.74 -11.14
C GLU A 8 -5.25 -1.99 -12.63
N GLY A 9 -4.27 -1.72 -13.50
CA GLY A 9 -4.40 -1.96 -14.94
C GLY A 9 -4.39 -3.44 -15.36
N ARG A 10 -4.26 -4.39 -14.44
CA ARG A 10 -4.26 -5.84 -14.75
C ARG A 10 -5.65 -6.43 -14.60
N GLN A 11 -6.13 -7.08 -15.67
CA GLN A 11 -7.41 -7.81 -15.66
C GLN A 11 -7.33 -9.12 -14.87
N ASN A 12 -6.20 -9.83 -14.95
CA ASN A 12 -5.95 -11.09 -14.24
C ASN A 12 -4.72 -10.94 -13.34
N SER A 13 -4.95 -10.66 -12.06
CA SER A 13 -3.91 -10.65 -11.04
C SER A 13 -4.23 -11.68 -9.97
N LEU A 14 -3.21 -12.41 -9.52
CA LEU A 14 -3.29 -13.30 -8.36
C LEU A 14 -3.10 -12.53 -7.03
N LEU A 15 -3.00 -11.21 -7.10
CA LEU A 15 -2.79 -10.33 -5.95
C LEU A 15 -4.01 -9.47 -5.74
N ASP A 16 -4.35 -9.22 -4.48
CA ASP A 16 -5.30 -8.19 -4.08
C ASP A 16 -4.61 -7.19 -3.15
N VAL A 17 -4.60 -5.91 -3.53
CA VAL A 17 -3.92 -4.88 -2.73
C VAL A 17 -4.91 -4.32 -1.71
N VAL A 18 -4.85 -4.85 -0.50
CA VAL A 18 -5.81 -4.51 0.57
C VAL A 18 -5.33 -3.41 1.53
N ALA A 19 -4.02 -3.15 1.59
CA ALA A 19 -3.44 -2.16 2.49
C ALA A 19 -2.19 -1.49 1.92
N ILE A 20 -1.93 -0.26 2.36
CA ILE A 20 -0.71 0.52 2.09
C ILE A 20 -0.26 1.16 3.40
N ASN A 21 1.02 1.02 3.74
CA ASN A 21 1.64 1.83 4.78
C ASN A 21 2.15 3.14 4.20
N ASP A 22 1.67 4.27 4.69
CA ASP A 22 2.15 5.60 4.30
C ASP A 22 2.10 6.58 5.48
N SER A 23 3.27 7.11 5.85
CA SER A 23 3.38 8.05 6.98
C SER A 23 2.72 9.41 6.76
N GLY A 24 2.43 9.77 5.50
CA GLY A 24 1.71 10.99 5.14
C GLY A 24 0.19 10.88 5.24
N GLY A 25 -0.33 9.68 5.51
CA GLY A 25 -1.76 9.42 5.70
C GLY A 25 -2.59 9.48 4.41
N VAL A 26 -3.90 9.31 4.56
CA VAL A 26 -4.82 9.03 3.44
C VAL A 26 -4.87 10.14 2.38
N LYS A 27 -4.82 11.41 2.79
CA LYS A 27 -4.90 12.56 1.88
C LYS A 27 -3.65 12.69 1.02
N GLN A 28 -2.48 12.52 1.62
CA GLN A 28 -1.23 12.58 0.86
C GLN A 28 -1.09 11.36 -0.06
N ALA A 29 -1.35 10.16 0.47
CA ALA A 29 -1.28 8.92 -0.30
C ALA A 29 -2.20 8.94 -1.53
N SER A 30 -3.46 9.37 -1.36
CA SER A 30 -4.43 9.49 -2.46
C SER A 30 -4.01 10.53 -3.50
N HIS A 31 -3.57 11.72 -3.07
CA HIS A 31 -3.14 12.78 -3.97
C HIS A 31 -1.94 12.34 -4.82
N LEU A 32 -0.90 11.80 -4.19
CA LEU A 32 0.32 11.34 -4.87
C LEU A 32 0.06 10.09 -5.72
N LEU A 33 -0.93 9.26 -5.38
CA LEU A 33 -1.36 8.17 -6.24
C LEU A 33 -2.05 8.70 -7.50
N LYS A 34 -2.88 9.74 -7.40
CA LYS A 34 -3.62 10.32 -8.54
C LYS A 34 -2.73 11.15 -9.45
N TYR A 35 -1.83 11.95 -8.90
CA TYR A 35 -0.99 12.88 -9.67
C TYR A 35 0.47 12.50 -9.56
N ASP A 36 1.10 12.22 -10.69
CA ASP A 36 2.54 11.95 -10.78
C ASP A 36 3.13 12.82 -11.90
N SER A 37 4.25 13.50 -11.62
CA SER A 37 4.84 14.45 -12.56
C SER A 37 5.50 13.78 -13.77
N THR A 38 5.92 12.52 -13.66
CA THR A 38 6.59 11.78 -14.73
C THR A 38 5.61 10.90 -15.49
N LEU A 39 4.72 10.22 -14.79
CA LEU A 39 3.75 9.28 -15.38
C LEU A 39 2.40 9.94 -15.69
N GLY A 40 2.20 11.20 -15.31
CA GLY A 40 0.95 11.93 -15.47
C GLY A 40 -0.13 11.53 -14.46
N THR A 41 -1.32 12.06 -14.71
CA THR A 41 -2.53 11.78 -13.91
C THR A 41 -2.99 10.35 -14.14
N PHE A 42 -3.15 9.61 -13.05
CA PHE A 42 -3.65 8.24 -13.08
C PHE A 42 -5.11 8.22 -13.52
N SER A 43 -5.47 7.37 -14.50
CA SER A 43 -6.81 7.31 -15.07
C SER A 43 -7.87 6.77 -14.10
N ALA A 44 -7.48 5.91 -13.15
CA ALA A 44 -8.40 5.35 -12.16
C ALA A 44 -9.08 6.44 -11.30
N ASP A 45 -10.31 6.16 -10.89
CA ASP A 45 -11.06 6.96 -9.92
C ASP A 45 -10.49 6.72 -8.52
N VAL A 46 -9.70 7.68 -8.03
CA VAL A 46 -9.07 7.64 -6.71
C VAL A 46 -9.82 8.58 -5.78
N LYS A 47 -10.44 8.02 -4.73
CA LYS A 47 -11.23 8.77 -3.75
C LYS A 47 -10.78 8.46 -2.33
N VAL A 48 -10.77 9.46 -1.47
CA VAL A 48 -10.68 9.24 -0.01
C VAL A 48 -12.07 8.83 0.46
N VAL A 49 -12.17 7.68 1.13
CA VAL A 49 -13.42 7.16 1.69
C VAL A 49 -13.60 7.68 3.12
N ASP A 50 -12.53 7.59 3.91
CA ASP A 50 -12.44 8.08 5.29
C ASP A 50 -10.96 8.32 5.67
N ASP A 51 -10.68 8.59 6.94
CA ASP A 51 -9.33 8.90 7.43
C ASP A 51 -8.32 7.74 7.34
N GLY A 52 -8.78 6.51 7.10
CA GLY A 52 -7.99 5.29 7.00
C GLY A 52 -8.19 4.50 5.71
N CYS A 53 -8.92 5.02 4.73
CA CYS A 53 -9.24 4.26 3.53
C CYS A 53 -9.33 5.13 2.26
N ILE A 54 -8.77 4.59 1.17
CA ILE A 54 -8.99 5.10 -0.20
C ILE A 54 -9.75 4.06 -1.02
N SER A 55 -10.47 4.54 -2.03
CA SER A 55 -11.05 3.74 -3.10
C SER A 55 -10.28 3.99 -4.39
N VAL A 56 -9.95 2.92 -5.12
CA VAL A 56 -9.37 2.97 -6.46
C VAL A 56 -10.26 2.15 -7.40
N ASN A 57 -11.02 2.82 -8.27
CA ASN A 57 -12.06 2.19 -9.11
C ASN A 57 -13.02 1.30 -8.31
N GLY A 58 -13.46 1.78 -7.14
CA GLY A 58 -14.36 1.05 -6.24
C GLY A 58 -13.67 0.05 -5.31
N LYS A 59 -12.40 -0.30 -5.53
CA LYS A 59 -11.64 -1.21 -4.65
C LYS A 59 -11.13 -0.46 -3.42
N HIS A 60 -11.53 -0.90 -2.24
CA HIS A 60 -11.13 -0.27 -0.97
C HIS A 60 -9.75 -0.75 -0.51
N ILE A 61 -8.89 0.21 -0.18
CA ILE A 61 -7.52 -0.04 0.28
C ILE A 61 -7.32 0.72 1.59
N LYS A 62 -6.95 -0.01 2.64
CA LYS A 62 -6.66 0.58 3.94
C LYS A 62 -5.33 1.32 3.90
N ILE A 63 -5.30 2.52 4.47
CA ILE A 63 -4.07 3.28 4.71
C ILE A 63 -3.72 3.12 6.18
N VAL A 64 -2.59 2.47 6.43
CA VAL A 64 -1.99 2.37 7.76
C VAL A 64 -0.76 3.27 7.82
N SER A 65 -0.31 3.60 9.02
CA SER A 65 0.83 4.50 9.20
C SER A 65 1.66 4.08 10.39
N SER A 66 2.84 3.53 10.11
CA SER A 66 3.90 3.35 11.09
C SER A 66 5.26 3.39 10.41
N ARG A 67 6.24 4.01 11.07
CA ARG A 67 7.66 3.95 10.67
C ARG A 67 8.36 2.69 11.16
N ASP A 68 7.79 2.02 12.15
CA ASP A 68 8.26 0.73 12.64
C ASP A 68 7.39 -0.38 12.03
N PRO A 69 7.94 -1.21 11.13
CA PRO A 69 7.23 -2.33 10.52
C PRO A 69 6.59 -3.29 11.52
N THR A 70 7.17 -3.45 12.71
CA THR A 70 6.69 -4.40 13.73
C THR A 70 5.35 -3.99 14.34
N GLN A 71 4.98 -2.71 14.22
CA GLN A 71 3.73 -2.14 14.73
C GLN A 71 2.61 -2.17 13.69
N LEU A 72 2.88 -2.63 12.47
CA LEU A 72 1.88 -2.70 11.42
C LEU A 72 0.91 -3.85 11.67
N PRO A 73 -0.40 -3.68 11.41
CA PRO A 73 -1.43 -4.66 11.79
C PRO A 73 -1.54 -5.84 10.80
N TRP A 74 -0.41 -6.36 10.30
CA TRP A 74 -0.38 -7.39 9.25
C TRP A 74 -1.05 -8.68 9.67
N LYS A 75 -0.81 -9.15 10.89
CA LYS A 75 -1.50 -10.32 11.44
C LYS A 75 -3.02 -10.17 11.44
N ALA A 76 -3.51 -9.01 11.91
CA ALA A 76 -4.94 -8.74 12.03
C ALA A 76 -5.62 -8.55 10.66
N MET A 77 -4.85 -8.15 9.65
CA MET A 77 -5.30 -8.01 8.26
C MET A 77 -5.04 -9.27 7.42
N GLU A 78 -4.49 -10.34 8.02
CA GLU A 78 -4.20 -11.62 7.36
C GLU A 78 -3.32 -11.47 6.10
N ILE A 79 -2.32 -10.57 6.14
CA ILE A 79 -1.49 -10.25 4.97
C ILE A 79 -0.61 -11.44 4.55
N ASP A 80 -0.75 -11.86 3.29
CA ASP A 80 0.08 -12.92 2.71
C ASP A 80 1.45 -12.44 2.25
N LEU A 81 1.52 -11.26 1.63
CA LEU A 81 2.73 -10.73 1.00
C LEU A 81 2.85 -9.23 1.26
N VAL A 82 4.02 -8.80 1.75
CA VAL A 82 4.41 -7.40 1.82
C VAL A 82 5.39 -7.07 0.70
N ILE A 83 5.09 -6.01 -0.04
CA ILE A 83 6.03 -5.40 -0.99
C ILE A 83 6.69 -4.23 -0.29
N GLU A 84 7.91 -4.44 0.20
CA GLU A 84 8.71 -3.44 0.88
C GLU A 84 9.31 -2.46 -0.14
N GLY A 85 8.71 -1.27 -0.24
CA GLY A 85 9.04 -0.23 -1.21
C GLY A 85 9.54 1.09 -0.61
N THR A 86 9.90 1.11 0.67
CA THR A 86 10.43 2.29 1.36
C THR A 86 11.89 2.56 1.02
N GLY A 87 12.65 1.53 0.61
CA GLY A 87 14.09 1.60 0.40
C GLY A 87 14.93 1.63 1.69
N VAL A 88 14.30 1.51 2.87
CA VAL A 88 14.97 1.50 4.17
C VAL A 88 15.27 0.08 4.63
N PHE A 89 14.32 -0.83 4.46
CA PHE A 89 14.40 -2.22 4.95
C PHE A 89 14.82 -3.17 3.81
N ILE A 90 16.05 -3.00 3.33
CA ILE A 90 16.55 -3.65 2.10
C ILE A 90 17.26 -4.99 2.33
N ASP A 91 17.46 -5.38 3.58
CA ASP A 91 18.12 -6.61 3.96
C ASP A 91 17.15 -7.59 4.65
N THR A 92 17.59 -8.84 4.81
CA THR A 92 16.76 -9.89 5.42
C THR A 92 16.31 -9.53 6.84
N PRO A 93 17.17 -8.99 7.73
CA PRO A 93 16.72 -8.58 9.07
C PRO A 93 15.71 -7.44 9.05
N GLY A 94 15.91 -6.43 8.19
CA GLY A 94 15.02 -5.28 8.06
C GLY A 94 13.64 -5.69 7.54
N ALA A 95 13.60 -6.39 6.40
CA ALA A 95 12.35 -6.86 5.80
C ALA A 95 11.64 -7.89 6.69
N GLY A 96 12.41 -8.72 7.42
CA GLY A 96 11.89 -9.72 8.37
C GLY A 96 11.02 -9.14 9.49
N LYS A 97 11.09 -7.83 9.74
CA LYS A 97 10.19 -7.15 10.69
C LYS A 97 8.72 -7.21 10.26
N HIS A 98 8.42 -7.29 8.96
CA HIS A 98 7.04 -7.48 8.49
C HIS A 98 6.52 -8.88 8.80
N ILE A 99 7.38 -9.89 8.73
CA ILE A 99 7.04 -11.26 9.14
C ILE A 99 6.78 -11.30 10.65
N ALA A 100 7.60 -10.59 11.44
CA ALA A 100 7.36 -10.44 12.88
C ALA A 100 6.01 -9.74 13.19
N ALA A 101 5.57 -8.80 12.34
CA ALA A 101 4.24 -8.18 12.42
C ALA A 101 3.09 -9.10 11.94
N GLY A 102 3.42 -10.27 11.40
CA GLY A 102 2.48 -11.33 11.04
C GLY A 102 2.13 -11.43 9.56
N ALA A 103 2.87 -10.78 8.67
CA ALA A 103 2.80 -11.10 7.24
C ALA A 103 3.41 -12.49 6.98
N LYS A 104 2.91 -13.22 5.99
CA LYS A 104 3.46 -14.56 5.66
C LYS A 104 4.76 -14.47 4.85
N LYS A 105 4.91 -13.42 4.03
CA LYS A 105 6.07 -13.21 3.15
C LYS A 105 6.40 -11.75 2.95
#